data_AF-A0A4E0QUN8-F1
#
_entry.id   AF-A0A4E0QUN8-F1
#
_cell.length_a   1.000
_cell.length_b   1.000
_cell.length_c   1.000
_cell.angle_alpha   90.00
_cell.angle_beta   90.00
_cell.angle_gamma   90.00
#
_symmetry.space_group_name_H-M   'P 1'
#
loop_
_entity.id
_entity.type
_entity.pdbx_description
1 polymer ?
#
loop_
_entity_poly.entity_id
_entity_poly.type
_entity_poly.pdbx_seq_one_letter_code
_entity_poly.pdbx_strand_id
1 'polypeptide(L)'
;KREYCVQYRESEFDFISRLLEEEGIFYFFEHHNNKHILVMGDSPSAHKAIKGESQIIFHEPRPGQVADEAHIYTFNYTQEILSGKVSLKDYNFKKPALNLKGDKTADKNTELEVYDYPGKFEEPGRGKHLAKVRLEEYQAVKKEGSGATTCTHFAAGFFFTMEEYPRGDFNKKYLITQHQLSASQPQVLEESAGEGGSSFSSSFECIPFDVPYRPDRVTPKPVVEGSQTAIVVGPKGEEIYTNEHGQVKVQFHWD
;
A
#
# COMPACT_ATOMS: atom_id res chain seq x y z
N LYS A 1 -4.84 -18.93 -3.35
CA LYS A 1 -6.17 -19.42 -2.93
C LYS A 1 -6.14 -19.64 -1.43
N ARG A 2 -7.09 -19.09 -0.67
CA ARG A 2 -7.30 -19.39 0.75
C ARG A 2 -8.31 -20.53 0.86
N GLU A 3 -8.10 -21.51 1.74
CA GLU A 3 -9.06 -22.61 1.95
C GLU A 3 -10.29 -22.10 2.72
N TYR A 4 -10.06 -21.26 3.72
CA TYR A 4 -11.11 -20.63 4.53
C TYR A 4 -10.73 -19.17 4.81
N CYS A 5 -11.68 -18.25 4.65
CA CYS A 5 -11.49 -16.82 4.87
C CYS A 5 -12.83 -16.22 5.30
N VAL A 6 -12.85 -15.53 6.44
CA VAL A 6 -14.08 -15.02 7.06
C VAL A 6 -14.01 -13.50 7.14
N GLN A 7 -15.11 -12.84 6.79
CA GLN A 7 -15.40 -11.46 7.18
C GLN A 7 -16.17 -11.51 8.50
N TYR A 8 -15.59 -10.97 9.58
CA TYR A 8 -16.20 -11.09 10.91
C TYR A 8 -16.25 -9.74 11.62
N ARG A 9 -17.46 -9.21 11.85
CA ARG A 9 -17.71 -7.95 12.56
C ARG A 9 -16.87 -6.77 12.06
N GLU A 10 -16.66 -6.70 10.76
CA GLU A 10 -15.91 -5.66 10.06
C GLU A 10 -16.68 -5.22 8.80
N SER A 11 -16.43 -4.01 8.32
CA SER A 11 -17.05 -3.55 7.08
C SER A 11 -16.51 -4.31 5.86
N GLU A 12 -17.24 -4.28 4.74
CA GLU A 12 -16.75 -4.86 3.48
C GLU A 12 -15.45 -4.20 3.02
N PHE A 13 -15.30 -2.90 3.28
CA PHE A 13 -14.10 -2.16 2.96
C PHE A 13 -12.91 -2.60 3.82
N ASP A 14 -13.10 -2.77 5.13
CA ASP A 14 -12.04 -3.28 6.01
C ASP A 14 -11.63 -4.71 5.61
N PHE A 15 -12.63 -5.55 5.30
CA PHE A 15 -12.39 -6.92 4.85
C PHE A 15 -11.51 -6.96 3.60
N ILE A 16 -11.87 -6.20 2.57
CA ILE A 16 -11.07 -6.15 1.34
C ILE A 16 -9.69 -5.54 1.62
N SER A 17 -9.64 -4.42 2.33
CA SER A 17 -8.40 -3.67 2.58
C SER A 17 -7.37 -4.51 3.33
N ARG A 18 -7.74 -5.16 4.43
CA ARG A 18 -6.79 -6.02 5.17
C ARG A 18 -6.32 -7.22 4.35
N LEU A 19 -7.16 -7.75 3.44
CA LEU A 19 -6.73 -8.84 2.55
C LEU A 19 -5.75 -8.34 1.50
N LEU A 20 -5.96 -7.14 0.94
CA LEU A 20 -5.02 -6.51 0.02
C LEU A 20 -3.68 -6.22 0.72
N GLU A 21 -3.71 -5.66 1.94
CA GLU A 21 -2.53 -5.45 2.79
C GLU A 21 -1.81 -6.77 3.12
N GLU A 22 -2.55 -7.85 3.41
CA GLU A 22 -2.01 -9.20 3.64
C GLU A 22 -1.31 -9.80 2.41
N GLU A 23 -1.73 -9.43 1.21
CA GLU A 23 -1.13 -9.89 -0.05
C GLU A 23 -0.11 -8.90 -0.63
N GLY A 24 0.02 -7.71 -0.03
CA GLY A 24 0.86 -6.65 -0.56
C GLY A 24 0.31 -6.00 -1.83
N ILE A 25 -1.00 -6.09 -2.05
CA ILE A 25 -1.69 -5.49 -3.20
C ILE A 25 -2.06 -4.06 -2.82
N PHE A 26 -1.59 -3.09 -3.59
CA PHE A 26 -2.02 -1.70 -3.46
C PHE A 26 -3.13 -1.40 -4.47
N TYR A 27 -3.79 -0.26 -4.29
CA TYR A 27 -4.68 0.29 -5.29
C TYR A 27 -4.53 1.81 -5.41
N PHE A 28 -4.91 2.34 -6.56
CA PHE A 28 -5.06 3.78 -6.81
C PHE A 28 -6.19 4.01 -7.80
N PHE A 29 -6.52 5.27 -8.07
CA PHE A 29 -7.63 5.62 -8.95
C PHE A 29 -7.14 6.31 -10.22
N GLU A 30 -7.62 5.83 -11.36
CA GLU A 30 -7.56 6.59 -12.62
C GLU A 30 -8.84 7.43 -12.74
N HIS A 31 -8.66 8.74 -12.88
CA HIS A 31 -9.76 9.69 -12.99
C HIS A 31 -10.01 10.04 -14.45
N HIS A 32 -11.25 9.82 -14.90
CA HIS A 32 -11.74 10.27 -16.21
C HIS A 32 -13.00 11.11 -16.00
N ASN A 33 -13.35 11.92 -17.01
CA ASN A 33 -14.50 12.83 -16.92
C ASN A 33 -15.83 12.13 -16.55
N ASN A 34 -16.02 10.88 -17.00
CA ASN A 34 -17.29 10.17 -16.86
C ASN A 34 -17.20 8.90 -16.00
N LYS A 35 -16.01 8.56 -15.46
CA LYS A 35 -15.80 7.36 -14.64
C LYS A 35 -14.51 7.44 -13.84
N HIS A 36 -14.45 6.69 -12.75
CA HIS A 36 -13.23 6.41 -12.02
C HIS A 36 -12.94 4.91 -12.07
N ILE A 37 -11.68 4.55 -12.20
CA ILE A 37 -11.24 3.14 -12.26
C ILE A 37 -10.36 2.89 -11.05
N LEU A 38 -10.74 1.94 -10.21
CA LEU A 38 -9.86 1.40 -9.19
C LEU A 38 -8.88 0.43 -9.86
N VAL A 39 -7.61 0.76 -9.83
CA VAL A 39 -6.52 -0.07 -10.36
C VAL A 39 -5.86 -0.77 -9.19
N MET A 40 -5.88 -2.11 -9.18
CA MET A 40 -5.14 -2.92 -8.21
C MET A 40 -3.82 -3.38 -8.83
N GLY A 41 -2.74 -3.36 -8.06
CA GLY A 41 -1.42 -3.77 -8.49
C GLY A 41 -0.58 -4.36 -7.36
N ASP A 42 0.42 -5.14 -7.73
CA ASP A 42 1.37 -5.77 -6.80
C ASP A 42 2.83 -5.58 -7.22
N SER A 43 3.05 -4.75 -8.24
CA SER A 43 4.35 -4.53 -8.87
C SER A 43 4.38 -3.19 -9.62
N PRO A 44 5.59 -2.64 -9.91
CA PRO A 44 5.72 -1.32 -10.54
C PRO A 44 5.06 -1.19 -11.92
N SER A 45 4.77 -2.30 -12.61
CA SER A 45 4.13 -2.30 -13.93
C SER A 45 2.67 -1.84 -13.90
N ALA A 46 2.03 -1.82 -12.73
CA ALA A 46 0.67 -1.30 -12.57
C ALA A 46 0.60 0.24 -12.67
N HIS A 47 1.70 0.94 -12.39
CA HIS A 47 1.76 2.39 -12.37
C HIS A 47 1.93 2.96 -13.78
N LYS A 48 1.33 4.13 -14.01
CA LYS A 48 1.45 4.89 -15.26
C LYS A 48 2.13 6.24 -14.99
N ALA A 49 2.69 6.84 -16.04
CA ALA A 49 3.17 8.21 -15.96
C ALA A 49 1.98 9.15 -15.68
N ILE A 50 2.24 10.25 -14.97
CA ILE A 50 1.27 11.35 -14.86
C ILE A 50 0.80 11.79 -16.25
N LYS A 51 -0.42 12.33 -16.33
CA LYS A 51 -0.97 12.79 -17.61
C LYS A 51 -0.18 14.00 -18.12
N GLY A 52 0.05 14.06 -19.43
CA GLY A 52 0.78 15.16 -20.06
C GLY A 52 2.28 14.96 -19.97
N GLU A 53 3.02 16.06 -19.76
CA GLU A 53 4.47 16.00 -19.57
C GLU A 53 4.79 15.33 -18.23
N SER A 54 5.69 14.35 -18.26
CA SER A 54 6.06 13.55 -17.09
C SER A 54 7.48 13.82 -16.61
N GLN A 55 8.26 14.57 -17.39
CA GLN A 55 9.51 15.17 -16.98
C GLN A 55 9.21 16.51 -16.31
N ILE A 56 9.47 16.60 -15.01
CA ILE A 56 9.16 17.78 -14.21
C ILE A 56 10.46 18.34 -13.68
N ILE A 57 10.79 19.56 -14.10
CA ILE A 57 11.99 20.23 -13.62
C ILE A 57 11.81 20.64 -12.16
N PHE A 58 12.92 20.61 -11.42
CA PHE A 58 13.04 21.29 -10.15
C PHE A 58 13.50 22.73 -10.38
N HIS A 59 12.74 23.69 -9.89
CA HIS A 59 13.05 25.10 -10.02
C HIS A 59 12.76 25.83 -8.71
N GLU A 60 13.81 26.28 -8.02
CA GLU A 60 13.66 27.04 -6.78
C GLU A 60 12.97 28.39 -7.04
N PRO A 61 12.01 28.79 -6.19
CA PRO A 61 11.32 30.05 -6.35
C PRO A 61 12.28 31.21 -6.10
N ARG A 62 12.51 32.04 -7.13
CA ARG A 62 13.32 33.26 -7.03
C ARG A 62 12.41 34.49 -7.10
N PRO A 63 12.64 35.53 -6.29
CA PRO A 63 11.87 36.77 -6.36
C PRO A 63 11.85 37.33 -7.79
N GLY A 64 10.66 37.56 -8.34
CA GLY A 64 10.47 38.13 -9.67
C GLY A 64 10.55 37.16 -10.84
N GLN A 65 10.77 35.86 -10.61
CA GLN A 65 10.64 34.83 -11.64
C GLN A 65 9.30 34.10 -11.50
N VAL A 66 8.52 34.11 -12.58
CA VAL A 66 7.39 33.21 -12.79
C VAL A 66 7.90 32.15 -13.78
N ALA A 67 7.85 30.88 -13.40
CA ALA A 67 8.15 29.81 -14.33
C ALA A 67 6.95 29.62 -15.26
N ASP A 68 7.21 29.55 -16.57
CA ASP A 68 6.18 29.33 -17.58
C ASP A 68 5.69 27.87 -17.62
N GLU A 69 6.44 26.95 -16.99
CA GLU A 69 6.19 25.52 -16.99
C GLU A 69 5.87 24.97 -15.59
N ALA A 70 5.17 23.84 -15.56
CA ALA A 70 4.90 23.11 -14.33
C ALA A 70 6.21 22.56 -13.75
N HIS A 71 6.48 22.85 -12.48
CA HIS A 71 7.76 22.54 -11.84
C HIS A 71 7.56 22.13 -10.38
N ILE A 72 8.58 21.52 -9.80
CA ILE A 72 8.71 21.28 -8.36
C ILE A 72 9.54 22.41 -7.79
N TYR A 73 9.04 23.08 -6.74
CA TYR A 73 9.73 24.23 -6.13
C TYR A 73 10.20 23.98 -4.69
N THR A 74 9.76 22.87 -4.07
CA THR A 74 10.41 22.31 -2.87
C THR A 74 10.53 20.81 -3.01
N PHE A 75 11.65 20.26 -2.54
CA PHE A 75 11.87 18.82 -2.48
C PHE A 75 12.77 18.50 -1.29
N ASN A 76 12.24 17.72 -0.35
CA ASN A 76 12.93 17.16 0.80
C ASN A 76 13.06 15.67 0.60
N TYR A 77 14.16 15.08 1.06
CA TYR A 77 14.41 13.65 0.91
C TYR A 77 14.89 13.06 2.23
N THR A 78 14.14 12.10 2.74
CA THR A 78 14.38 11.42 4.02
C THR A 78 14.85 9.99 3.77
N GLN A 79 15.79 9.52 4.59
CA GLN A 79 16.23 8.14 4.60
C GLN A 79 16.25 7.60 6.02
N GLU A 80 15.67 6.42 6.22
CA GLU A 80 15.59 5.76 7.53
C GLU A 80 16.33 4.42 7.56
N ILE A 81 16.75 4.02 8.76
CA ILE A 81 17.32 2.69 9.00
C ILE A 81 16.18 1.76 9.39
N LEU A 82 15.81 0.89 8.46
CA LEU A 82 14.74 -0.10 8.64
C LEU A 82 15.30 -1.52 8.57
N SER A 83 14.53 -2.47 9.09
CA SER A 83 14.89 -3.89 9.18
C SER A 83 15.26 -4.47 7.81
N GLY A 84 16.36 -5.21 7.77
CA GLY A 84 16.86 -5.86 6.56
C GLY A 84 16.43 -7.32 6.44
N LYS A 85 15.72 -7.86 7.44
CA LYS A 85 15.30 -9.26 7.46
C LYS A 85 13.91 -9.44 8.06
N VAL A 86 13.09 -10.27 7.42
CA VAL A 86 11.81 -10.74 7.96
C VAL A 86 11.81 -12.27 8.00
N SER A 87 11.42 -12.84 9.14
CA SER A 87 11.18 -14.28 9.32
C SER A 87 9.77 -14.52 9.85
N LEU A 88 9.01 -15.37 9.15
CA LEU A 88 7.67 -15.79 9.55
C LEU A 88 7.69 -17.28 9.85
N LYS A 89 6.95 -17.70 10.87
CA LYS A 89 6.79 -19.10 11.24
C LYS A 89 5.32 -19.48 11.39
N ASP A 90 5.00 -20.73 11.10
CA ASP A 90 3.68 -21.29 11.35
C ASP A 90 3.77 -22.78 11.74
N TYR A 91 2.63 -23.43 11.93
CA TYR A 91 2.50 -24.85 12.23
C TYR A 91 1.44 -25.52 11.34
N ASN A 92 1.76 -26.69 10.81
CA ASN A 92 0.81 -27.51 10.04
C ASN A 92 0.65 -28.88 10.71
N PHE A 93 -0.53 -29.14 11.27
CA PHE A 93 -0.81 -30.39 11.98
C PHE A 93 -0.80 -31.63 11.07
N LYS A 94 -1.07 -31.47 9.77
CA LYS A 94 -0.98 -32.56 8.79
C LYS A 94 0.48 -32.94 8.49
N LYS A 95 1.42 -32.02 8.72
CA LYS A 95 2.86 -32.20 8.51
C LYS A 95 3.66 -31.65 9.71
N PRO A 96 3.56 -32.21 10.92
CA PRO A 96 4.11 -31.59 12.14
C PRO A 96 5.62 -31.40 12.14
N ALA A 97 6.34 -32.30 11.46
CA ALA A 97 7.80 -32.25 11.33
C ALA A 97 8.29 -31.28 10.24
N LEU A 98 7.38 -30.73 9.42
CA LEU A 98 7.73 -29.77 8.39
C LEU A 98 8.17 -28.46 9.05
N ASN A 99 9.40 -28.04 8.77
CA ASN A 99 9.86 -26.72 9.19
C ASN A 99 9.15 -25.63 8.38
N LEU A 100 8.04 -25.14 8.93
CA LEU A 100 7.18 -24.18 8.30
C LEU A 100 7.65 -22.75 8.60
N LYS A 101 8.75 -22.39 7.94
CA LYS A 101 9.39 -21.08 8.01
C LYS A 101 9.47 -20.45 6.62
N GLY A 102 9.19 -19.15 6.56
CA GLY A 102 9.49 -18.30 5.41
C GLY A 102 10.35 -17.14 5.86
N ASP A 103 11.41 -16.82 5.12
CA ASP A 103 12.23 -15.65 5.39
C ASP A 103 12.66 -14.94 4.11
N LYS A 104 12.98 -13.66 4.27
CA LYS A 104 13.58 -12.81 3.24
C LYS A 104 14.58 -11.87 3.89
N THR A 105 15.73 -11.71 3.24
CA THR A 105 16.82 -10.83 3.66
C THR A 105 17.16 -9.88 2.50
N ALA A 106 17.39 -8.60 2.81
CA ALA A 106 17.87 -7.57 1.90
C ALA A 106 19.41 -7.48 1.94
N ASP A 107 20.00 -6.56 1.19
CA ASP A 107 21.46 -6.41 1.12
C ASP A 107 22.06 -5.65 2.32
N LYS A 108 21.25 -4.85 3.01
CA LYS A 108 21.67 -3.97 4.11
C LYS A 108 20.82 -4.21 5.35
N ASN A 109 21.39 -3.91 6.52
CA ASN A 109 20.75 -4.01 7.82
C ASN A 109 20.24 -5.43 8.14
N THR A 110 20.97 -6.45 7.67
CA THR A 110 20.55 -7.86 7.75
C THR A 110 20.55 -8.40 9.18
N GLU A 111 21.26 -7.72 10.07
CA GLU A 111 21.28 -7.91 11.51
C GLU A 111 19.99 -7.45 12.20
N LEU A 112 19.20 -6.57 11.57
CA LEU A 112 17.91 -6.08 12.07
C LEU A 112 16.79 -6.98 11.54
N GLU A 113 16.34 -7.93 12.37
CA GLU A 113 15.32 -8.92 12.04
C GLU A 113 13.98 -8.61 12.69
N VAL A 114 12.91 -8.69 11.89
CA VAL A 114 11.54 -8.82 12.38
C VAL A 114 11.14 -10.28 12.31
N TYR A 115 10.75 -10.86 13.45
CA TYR A 115 10.21 -12.21 13.54
C TYR A 115 8.74 -12.17 13.96
N ASP A 116 7.89 -12.96 13.30
CA ASP A 116 6.46 -13.04 13.65
C ASP A 116 5.90 -14.48 13.61
N TYR A 117 4.96 -14.75 14.51
CA TYR A 117 4.17 -15.99 14.61
C TYR A 117 2.78 -15.66 15.20
N PRO A 118 1.68 -16.16 14.62
CA PRO A 118 1.62 -17.06 13.47
C PRO A 118 1.65 -16.32 12.12
N GLY A 119 2.37 -16.88 11.15
CA GLY A 119 2.52 -16.32 9.80
C GLY A 119 1.34 -16.55 8.84
N LYS A 120 0.37 -17.40 9.21
CA LYS A 120 -0.85 -17.75 8.47
C LYS A 120 -0.58 -18.37 7.09
N PHE A 121 0.27 -19.39 7.06
CA PHE A 121 0.56 -20.18 5.86
C PHE A 121 0.76 -21.66 6.19
N GLU A 122 0.35 -22.54 5.29
CA GLU A 122 0.46 -23.99 5.49
C GLU A 122 1.59 -24.65 4.70
N GLU A 123 2.19 -23.90 3.77
CA GLU A 123 3.25 -24.36 2.87
C GLU A 123 4.44 -23.37 2.85
N PRO A 124 5.71 -23.85 2.84
CA PRO A 124 6.89 -22.97 2.91
C PRO A 124 6.98 -21.94 1.78
N GLY A 125 6.51 -22.28 0.57
CA GLY A 125 6.51 -21.36 -0.56
C GLY A 125 5.65 -20.12 -0.30
N ARG A 126 4.51 -20.29 0.37
CA ARG A 126 3.65 -19.18 0.77
C ARG A 126 4.31 -18.33 1.86
N GLY A 127 4.96 -18.96 2.84
CA GLY A 127 5.72 -18.24 3.87
C GLY A 127 6.83 -17.36 3.27
N LYS A 128 7.58 -17.87 2.29
CA LYS A 128 8.62 -17.09 1.58
C LYS A 128 8.04 -15.88 0.85
N HIS A 129 6.89 -16.06 0.19
CA HIS A 129 6.22 -14.96 -0.49
C HIS A 129 5.76 -13.88 0.51
N LEU A 130 5.12 -14.27 1.61
CA LEU A 130 4.68 -13.33 2.64
C LEU A 130 5.87 -12.60 3.28
N ALA A 131 6.96 -13.31 3.61
CA ALA A 131 8.17 -12.68 4.16
C ALA A 131 8.77 -11.65 3.17
N LYS A 132 8.73 -11.94 1.87
CA LYS A 132 9.13 -10.97 0.83
C LYS A 132 8.23 -9.73 0.84
N VAL A 133 6.92 -9.91 0.84
CA VAL A 133 5.94 -8.80 0.88
C VAL A 133 6.17 -7.94 2.12
N ARG A 134 6.34 -8.55 3.30
CA ARG A 134 6.59 -7.81 4.55
C ARG A 134 7.91 -7.04 4.51
N LEU A 135 8.97 -7.63 3.96
CA LEU A 135 10.25 -6.91 3.85
C LEU A 135 10.13 -5.72 2.88
N GLU A 136 9.42 -5.88 1.77
CA GLU A 136 9.15 -4.79 0.82
C GLU A 136 8.30 -3.68 1.46
N GLU A 137 7.28 -4.02 2.25
CA GLU A 137 6.49 -3.08 3.07
C GLU A 137 7.38 -2.26 4.01
N TYR A 138 8.19 -2.92 4.84
CA TYR A 138 9.14 -2.21 5.70
C TYR A 138 10.15 -1.35 4.93
N GLN A 139 10.44 -1.65 3.66
CA GLN A 139 11.43 -0.93 2.87
C GLN A 139 10.84 0.15 1.97
N ALA A 140 9.52 0.15 1.75
CA ALA A 140 8.85 1.12 0.88
C ALA A 140 9.08 2.55 1.36
N VAL A 141 8.97 2.78 2.67
CA VAL A 141 9.15 4.10 3.31
C VAL A 141 10.60 4.41 3.69
N LYS A 142 11.55 3.51 3.39
CA LYS A 142 12.98 3.71 3.71
C LYS A 142 13.56 4.98 3.07
N LYS A 143 13.01 5.36 1.92
CA LYS A 143 13.51 6.40 1.04
C LYS A 143 12.31 7.19 0.54
N GLU A 144 12.05 8.32 1.15
CA GLU A 144 10.86 9.11 0.89
C GLU A 144 11.24 10.52 0.46
N GLY A 145 10.64 10.99 -0.62
CA GLY A 145 10.72 12.37 -1.06
C GLY A 145 9.40 13.08 -0.80
N SER A 146 9.43 14.29 -0.28
CA SER A 146 8.24 15.14 -0.12
C SER A 146 8.49 16.53 -0.67
N GLY A 147 7.48 17.16 -1.25
CA GLY A 147 7.68 18.41 -1.95
C GLY A 147 6.41 19.13 -2.31
N ALA A 148 6.57 20.27 -2.97
CA ALA A 148 5.49 21.08 -3.48
C ALA A 148 5.72 21.42 -4.95
N THR A 149 4.64 21.45 -5.71
CA THR A 149 4.67 21.56 -7.17
C THR A 149 3.58 22.50 -7.68
N THR A 150 3.78 23.06 -8.87
CA THR A 150 2.73 23.73 -9.63
C THR A 150 2.01 22.79 -10.60
N CYS A 151 2.48 21.55 -10.74
CA CYS A 151 1.88 20.56 -11.63
C CYS A 151 0.52 20.09 -11.10
N THR A 152 -0.51 20.26 -11.92
CA THR A 152 -1.90 19.88 -11.62
C THR A 152 -2.22 18.43 -12.01
N HIS A 153 -1.29 17.72 -12.66
CA HIS A 153 -1.47 16.34 -13.09
C HIS A 153 -0.92 15.31 -12.10
N PHE A 154 -0.36 15.74 -10.97
CA PHE A 154 0.09 14.82 -9.92
C PHE A 154 -1.12 14.11 -9.31
N ALA A 155 -0.96 12.81 -9.07
CA ALA A 155 -1.95 11.95 -8.43
C ALA A 155 -1.25 10.73 -7.85
N ALA A 156 -1.73 10.23 -6.71
CA ALA A 156 -1.19 9.02 -6.08
C ALA A 156 -1.32 7.81 -7.02
N GLY A 157 -0.30 6.95 -7.03
CA GLY A 157 -0.23 5.77 -7.90
C GLY A 157 0.31 6.03 -9.31
N PHE A 158 0.63 7.27 -9.65
CA PHE A 158 1.30 7.65 -10.90
C PHE A 158 2.77 8.02 -10.66
N PHE A 159 3.59 7.95 -11.70
CA PHE A 159 5.00 8.34 -11.62
C PHE A 159 5.34 9.56 -12.47
N PHE A 160 6.40 10.26 -12.07
CA PHE A 160 7.05 11.33 -12.82
C PHE A 160 8.56 11.13 -12.81
N THR A 161 9.28 11.86 -13.66
CA THR A 161 10.75 11.94 -13.66
C THR A 161 11.15 13.34 -13.24
N MET A 162 11.90 13.45 -12.14
CA MET A 162 12.45 14.74 -11.72
C MET A 162 13.72 15.06 -12.52
N GLU A 163 13.85 16.31 -12.96
CA GLU A 163 15.02 16.81 -13.68
C GLU A 163 15.52 18.12 -13.05
N GLU A 164 16.74 18.53 -13.40
CA GLU A 164 17.36 19.80 -12.96
C GLU A 164 17.51 20.02 -11.44
N TYR A 165 17.32 18.99 -10.62
CA TYR A 165 17.65 19.05 -9.20
C TYR A 165 19.18 19.19 -9.02
N PRO A 166 19.68 20.11 -8.16
CA PRO A 166 21.11 20.38 -7.99
C PRO A 166 21.95 19.14 -7.64
N ARG A 167 21.33 18.19 -6.93
CA ARG A 167 21.95 16.91 -6.57
C ARG A 167 21.58 15.84 -7.62
N GLY A 168 22.53 15.51 -8.50
CA GLY A 168 22.28 14.70 -9.69
C GLY A 168 21.64 13.32 -9.46
N ASP A 169 21.92 12.65 -8.34
CA ASP A 169 21.35 11.34 -7.99
C ASP A 169 19.85 11.40 -7.63
N PHE A 170 19.28 12.60 -7.52
CA PHE A 170 17.85 12.80 -7.32
C PHE A 170 17.10 13.05 -8.64
N ASN A 171 17.79 13.27 -9.76
CA ASN A 171 17.18 13.39 -11.08
C ASN A 171 16.83 12.00 -11.63
N LYS A 172 15.69 11.47 -11.20
CA LYS A 172 15.25 10.10 -11.51
C LYS A 172 13.73 9.99 -11.42
N LYS A 173 13.24 8.77 -11.67
CA LYS A 173 11.81 8.45 -11.62
C LYS A 173 11.34 8.24 -10.18
N TYR A 174 10.19 8.82 -9.84
CA TYR A 174 9.52 8.68 -8.55
C TYR A 174 8.06 8.26 -8.72
N LEU A 175 7.61 7.37 -7.86
CA LEU A 175 6.20 7.01 -7.69
C LEU A 175 5.57 7.95 -6.65
N ILE A 176 4.49 8.63 -7.02
CA ILE A 176 3.72 9.47 -6.11
C ILE A 176 2.90 8.56 -5.19
N THR A 177 3.16 8.60 -3.89
CA THR A 177 2.46 7.82 -2.86
C THR A 177 1.31 8.61 -2.25
N GLN A 178 1.47 9.93 -2.15
CA GLN A 178 0.44 10.84 -1.64
C GLN A 178 0.43 12.13 -2.46
N HIS A 179 -0.75 12.70 -2.66
CA HIS A 179 -0.93 14.02 -3.26
C HIS A 179 -2.00 14.78 -2.50
N GLN A 180 -1.69 16.01 -2.11
CA GLN A 180 -2.62 16.91 -1.43
C GLN A 180 -2.73 18.21 -2.22
N LEU A 181 -3.96 18.63 -2.48
CA LEU A 181 -4.28 19.80 -3.28
C LEU A 181 -5.28 20.67 -2.53
N SER A 182 -5.03 21.98 -2.49
CA SER A 182 -5.98 22.98 -2.05
C SER A 182 -6.02 24.13 -3.04
N ALA A 183 -7.23 24.52 -3.44
CA ALA A 183 -7.46 25.62 -4.37
C ALA A 183 -8.66 26.46 -3.93
N SER A 184 -8.57 27.78 -4.09
CA SER A 184 -9.63 28.74 -3.79
C SER A 184 -9.67 29.80 -4.87
N GLN A 185 -10.87 30.20 -5.29
CA GLN A 185 -11.08 31.23 -6.32
C GLN A 185 -12.27 32.13 -5.95
N PRO A 186 -12.14 32.96 -4.89
CA PRO A 186 -13.23 33.79 -4.39
C PRO A 186 -13.68 34.86 -5.40
N GLN A 187 -12.82 35.28 -6.34
CA GLN A 187 -13.15 36.34 -7.31
C GLN A 187 -14.27 35.97 -8.29
N VAL A 188 -14.66 34.69 -8.39
CA VAL A 188 -15.84 34.27 -9.17
C VAL A 188 -17.14 34.86 -8.60
N LEU A 189 -17.14 35.25 -7.32
CA LEU A 189 -18.30 35.88 -6.66
C LEU A 189 -18.41 37.39 -6.92
N GLU A 190 -17.52 37.96 -7.73
CA GLU A 190 -17.51 39.37 -8.13
C GLU A 190 -17.66 40.32 -6.94
N GLU A 191 -18.75 41.10 -6.87
CA GLU A 191 -19.03 42.08 -5.81
C GLU A 191 -19.20 41.45 -4.42
N SER A 192 -19.46 40.14 -4.36
CA SER A 192 -19.56 39.37 -3.11
C SER A 192 -18.24 38.70 -2.71
N ALA A 193 -17.17 38.87 -3.49
CA ALA A 193 -15.85 38.39 -3.10
C ALA A 193 -15.35 39.21 -1.90
N GLY A 194 -14.91 38.51 -0.84
CA GLY A 194 -14.13 39.15 0.23
C GLY A 194 -12.75 39.61 -0.27
N GLU A 195 -11.92 40.14 0.62
CA GLU A 195 -10.57 40.65 0.27
C GLU A 195 -9.54 39.56 -0.15
N GLY A 196 -9.94 38.29 -0.20
CA GLY A 196 -9.06 37.17 -0.55
C GLY A 196 -8.80 37.05 -2.05
N GLY A 197 -7.57 36.73 -2.44
CA GLY A 197 -7.21 36.35 -3.81
C GLY A 197 -7.33 34.86 -4.09
N SER A 198 -7.15 34.46 -5.36
CA SER A 198 -7.06 33.05 -5.75
C SER A 198 -5.83 32.42 -5.10
N SER A 199 -5.98 31.20 -4.58
CA SER A 199 -4.88 30.43 -4.01
C SER A 199 -4.83 29.04 -4.61
N PHE A 200 -3.63 28.51 -4.80
CA PHE A 200 -3.38 27.13 -5.22
C PHE A 200 -2.16 26.61 -4.47
N SER A 201 -2.30 25.46 -3.81
CA SER A 201 -1.20 24.74 -3.17
C SER A 201 -1.31 23.26 -3.49
N SER A 202 -0.21 22.67 -3.92
CA SER A 202 -0.11 21.26 -4.29
C SER A 202 1.17 20.70 -3.67
N SER A 203 1.02 19.69 -2.81
CA SER A 203 2.12 18.96 -2.17
C SER A 203 2.01 17.47 -2.44
N PHE A 204 3.14 16.78 -2.40
CA PHE A 204 3.21 15.36 -2.70
C PHE A 204 4.24 14.65 -1.83
N GLU A 205 4.03 13.35 -1.68
CA GLU A 205 5.03 12.39 -1.19
C GLU A 205 5.29 11.38 -2.29
N CYS A 206 6.51 10.86 -2.34
CA CYS A 206 6.93 9.92 -3.34
C CYS A 206 8.06 9.03 -2.86
N ILE A 207 8.23 7.90 -3.53
CA ILE A 207 9.36 6.99 -3.35
C ILE A 207 10.10 6.80 -4.67
N PRO A 208 11.40 6.46 -4.69
CA PRO A 208 12.08 6.06 -5.91
C PRO A 208 11.33 4.93 -6.62
N PHE A 209 11.15 5.01 -7.93
CA PHE A 209 10.30 4.09 -8.68
C PHE A 209 10.79 2.63 -8.69
N ASP A 210 12.09 2.41 -8.42
CA ASP A 210 12.69 1.08 -8.30
C ASP A 210 12.39 0.39 -6.97
N VAL A 211 11.85 1.11 -5.98
CA VAL A 211 11.40 0.56 -4.70
C VAL A 211 9.98 0.01 -4.89
N PRO A 212 9.73 -1.29 -4.69
CA PRO A 212 8.39 -1.85 -4.75
C PRO A 212 7.51 -1.26 -3.64
N TYR A 213 6.44 -0.58 -4.00
CA TYR A 213 5.45 -0.13 -3.04
C TYR A 213 4.62 -1.31 -2.53
N ARG A 214 4.44 -1.38 -1.21
CA ARG A 214 3.46 -2.23 -0.54
C ARG A 214 2.67 -1.34 0.43
N PRO A 215 1.35 -1.54 0.55
CA PRO A 215 0.55 -0.76 1.47
C PRO A 215 0.90 -1.11 2.92
N ASP A 216 0.83 -0.12 3.80
CA ASP A 216 0.92 -0.34 5.24
C ASP A 216 -0.27 -1.15 5.76
N ARG A 217 -0.04 -1.97 6.79
CA ARG A 217 -1.10 -2.75 7.44
C ARG A 217 -1.87 -1.96 8.48
N VAL A 218 -2.62 -0.94 8.05
CA VAL A 218 -3.39 -0.06 8.96
C VAL A 218 -4.78 -0.59 9.24
N THR A 219 -5.33 -1.46 8.40
CA THR A 219 -6.69 -1.98 8.59
C THR A 219 -6.72 -2.99 9.74
N PRO A 220 -7.52 -2.76 10.80
CA PRO A 220 -7.58 -3.67 11.94
C PRO A 220 -8.00 -5.08 11.54
N LYS A 221 -7.26 -6.09 12.00
CA LYS A 221 -7.67 -7.48 11.79
C LYS A 221 -8.81 -7.85 12.75
N PRO A 222 -9.90 -8.49 12.30
CA PRO A 222 -10.98 -8.89 13.18
C PRO A 222 -10.50 -9.92 14.22
N VAL A 223 -10.98 -9.76 15.45
CA VAL A 223 -10.67 -10.63 16.59
C VAL A 223 -11.95 -11.29 17.09
N VAL A 224 -11.90 -12.60 17.29
CA VAL A 224 -12.94 -13.36 17.98
C VAL A 224 -12.52 -13.46 19.45
N GLU A 225 -13.11 -12.63 20.30
CA GLU A 225 -12.69 -12.45 21.72
C GLU A 225 -12.86 -13.70 22.59
N GLY A 226 -13.66 -14.68 22.16
CA GLY A 226 -13.92 -15.87 22.94
C GLY A 226 -14.59 -16.98 22.15
N SER A 227 -14.85 -18.10 22.81
CA SER A 227 -15.49 -19.25 22.19
C SER A 227 -16.95 -18.95 21.80
N GLN A 228 -17.39 -19.56 20.71
CA GLN A 228 -18.77 -19.49 20.23
C GLN A 228 -19.32 -20.91 20.08
N THR A 229 -20.63 -21.07 20.18
CA THR A 229 -21.30 -22.33 19.83
C THR A 229 -21.65 -22.31 18.34
N ALA A 230 -21.77 -23.50 17.77
CA ALA A 230 -22.13 -23.72 16.37
C ALA A 230 -22.86 -25.06 16.25
N ILE A 231 -23.59 -25.27 15.15
CA ILE A 231 -24.30 -26.52 14.88
C ILE A 231 -23.40 -27.40 14.01
N VAL A 232 -23.20 -28.67 14.40
CA VAL A 232 -22.49 -29.65 13.56
C VAL A 232 -23.36 -30.00 12.36
N VAL A 233 -22.79 -29.90 11.16
CA VAL A 233 -23.51 -30.11 9.89
C VAL A 233 -22.83 -31.17 9.01
N GLY A 234 -23.64 -31.85 8.20
CA GLY A 234 -23.20 -32.90 7.28
C GLY A 234 -24.20 -33.13 6.14
N PRO A 235 -23.90 -34.06 5.21
CA PRO A 235 -24.82 -34.43 4.13
C PRO A 235 -26.18 -34.91 4.65
N LYS A 236 -27.23 -34.69 3.85
CA LYS A 236 -28.59 -35.10 4.23
C LYS A 236 -28.66 -36.62 4.44
N GLY A 237 -29.13 -37.05 5.62
CA GLY A 237 -29.30 -38.45 5.97
C GLY A 237 -28.09 -39.07 6.67
N GLU A 238 -26.99 -38.34 6.85
CA GLU A 238 -25.84 -38.77 7.64
C GLU A 238 -25.92 -38.21 9.05
N GLU A 239 -25.86 -39.09 10.06
CA GLU A 239 -25.83 -38.72 11.47
C GLU A 239 -24.42 -38.32 11.94
N ILE A 240 -23.39 -38.92 11.34
CA ILE A 240 -21.98 -38.69 11.67
C ILE A 240 -21.20 -38.42 10.39
N TYR A 241 -20.63 -37.22 10.27
CA TYR A 241 -19.82 -36.81 9.11
C TYR A 241 -18.49 -36.21 9.55
N THR A 242 -17.40 -36.99 9.40
CA THR A 242 -16.05 -36.63 9.84
C THR A 242 -15.01 -36.94 8.77
N ASN A 243 -13.84 -36.30 8.84
CA ASN A 243 -12.68 -36.66 8.01
C ASN A 243 -11.73 -37.65 8.72
N GLU A 244 -10.64 -38.03 8.04
CA GLU A 244 -9.59 -38.94 8.55
C GLU A 244 -8.89 -38.45 9.83
N HIS A 245 -9.07 -37.17 10.20
CA HIS A 245 -8.52 -36.56 11.41
C HIS A 245 -9.58 -36.37 12.52
N GLY A 246 -10.81 -36.88 12.32
CA GLY A 246 -11.90 -36.70 13.27
C GLY A 246 -12.47 -35.29 13.35
N GLN A 247 -12.17 -34.43 12.36
CA GLN A 247 -12.74 -33.08 12.28
C GLN A 247 -14.16 -33.14 11.72
N VAL A 248 -15.01 -32.22 12.19
CA VAL A 248 -16.40 -32.01 11.72
C VAL A 248 -16.51 -30.66 11.02
N LYS A 249 -17.57 -30.48 10.21
CA LYS A 249 -17.99 -29.17 9.72
C LYS A 249 -19.03 -28.57 10.66
N VAL A 250 -18.99 -27.27 10.84
CA VAL A 250 -19.93 -26.54 11.69
C VAL A 250 -20.53 -25.37 10.92
N GLN A 251 -21.76 -25.00 11.28
CA GLN A 251 -22.43 -23.78 10.85
C GLN A 251 -22.56 -22.84 12.07
N PHE A 252 -21.99 -21.65 11.96
CA PHE A 252 -22.12 -20.62 13.00
C PHE A 252 -23.51 -19.97 12.94
N HIS A 253 -23.93 -19.36 14.06
CA HIS A 253 -25.25 -18.69 14.12
C HIS A 253 -25.34 -17.39 13.31
N TRP A 254 -24.20 -16.87 12.86
CA TRP A 254 -24.08 -15.66 12.03
C TRP A 254 -23.77 -15.97 10.56
N ASP A 255 -23.73 -17.25 10.21
CA ASP A 255 -23.46 -17.75 8.85
C ASP A 255 -24.76 -17.81 8.01
#